data_AF-A0A6V7HTZ6-F1
#
_entry.id   AF-A0A6V7HTZ6-F1
#
_cell.length_a   1.000
_cell.length_b   1.000
_cell.length_c   1.000
_cell.angle_alpha   90.00
_cell.angle_beta   90.00
_cell.angle_gamma   90.00
#
_symmetry.space_group_name_H-M   'P 1'
#
loop_
_entity.id
_entity.type
_entity.pdbx_description
1 polymer ?
#
loop_
_entity_poly.entity_id
_entity_poly.type
_entity_poly.pdbx_seq_one_letter_code
_entity_poly.pdbx_strand_id
1 'polypeptide(L)'
;KFKITVDGGTDRWLEYLGPLGKEISSGKHNDLCPNMITGDFDSVRLESLEEFRKLGVTIIRTPDQNHTDFSKALMQLSEACLSQNIT
;
A
#
# COMPACT_ATOMS: atom_id res chain seq x y z
N LYS A 1 14.19 -0.49 -3.87
CA LYS A 1 13.46 0.55 -3.10
C LYS A 1 12.06 0.03 -2.79
N PHE A 2 11.75 -0.17 -1.51
CA PHE A 2 10.43 -0.62 -1.05
C PHE A 2 9.47 0.58 -0.96
N LYS A 3 8.22 0.41 -1.40
CA LYS A 3 7.20 1.47 -1.42
C LYS A 3 5.96 1.02 -0.65
N ILE A 4 5.47 1.88 0.23
CA ILE A 4 4.29 1.63 1.06
C ILE A 4 3.33 2.80 0.87
N THR A 5 2.05 2.50 0.70
CA THR A 5 0.98 3.48 0.91
C THR A 5 0.20 3.13 2.17
N VAL A 6 -0.31 4.14 2.85
CA VAL A 6 -0.97 3.98 4.13
C VAL A 6 -2.40 4.48 4.00
N ASP A 7 -3.36 3.57 4.18
CA ASP A 7 -4.80 3.81 4.15
C ASP A 7 -5.21 4.78 3.01
N GLY A 8 -5.90 5.89 3.32
CA GLY A 8 -6.32 6.88 2.32
C GLY A 8 -5.18 7.52 1.52
N GLY A 9 -3.93 7.41 1.98
CA GLY A 9 -2.73 7.74 1.20
C GLY A 9 -2.60 6.93 -0.09
N THR A 10 -3.20 5.74 -0.16
CA THR A 10 -3.31 4.92 -1.37
C THR A 10 -4.12 5.65 -2.45
N ASP A 11 -5.25 6.22 -2.08
CA ASP A 11 -6.09 6.97 -3.01
C ASP A 11 -5.44 8.27 -3.46
N ARG A 12 -4.73 8.95 -2.55
CA ARG A 12 -3.93 10.14 -2.87
C ARG A 12 -2.80 9.83 -3.82
N TRP A 13 -2.18 8.65 -3.69
CA TRP A 13 -1.15 8.18 -4.62
C TRP A 13 -1.72 7.96 -6.02
N LEU A 14 -2.85 7.28 -6.14
CA LEU A 14 -3.53 7.09 -7.43
C LEU A 14 -3.95 8.42 -8.07
N GLU A 15 -4.48 9.35 -7.26
CA GLU A 15 -4.83 10.70 -7.71
C GLU A 15 -3.61 11.47 -8.22
N TYR A 16 -2.50 11.42 -7.49
CA TYR A 16 -1.24 12.05 -7.89
C TYR A 16 -0.70 11.50 -9.21
N LEU A 17 -0.82 10.19 -9.43
CA LEU A 17 -0.40 9.54 -10.67
C LEU A 17 -1.31 9.85 -11.88
N GLY A 18 -2.54 10.31 -11.62
CA GLY A 18 -3.50 10.68 -12.65
C GLY A 18 -3.73 9.54 -13.66
N PRO A 19 -3.54 9.76 -14.98
CA PRO A 19 -3.72 8.72 -15.99
C PRO A 19 -2.85 7.46 -15.75
N LEU A 20 -1.64 7.62 -15.20
CA LEU A 20 -0.73 6.50 -14.94
C LEU A 20 -1.27 5.54 -13.87
N GLY A 21 -2.07 6.04 -12.92
CA GLY A 21 -2.68 5.21 -11.89
C GLY A 21 -3.56 4.10 -12.48
N LYS A 22 -4.30 4.41 -13.56
CA LYS A 22 -5.13 3.42 -14.28
C LYS A 22 -4.29 2.41 -15.06
N GLU A 23 -3.11 2.81 -15.51
CA GLU A 23 -2.21 1.91 -16.24
C GLU A 23 -1.56 0.88 -15.30
N ILE A 24 -1.41 1.19 -14.00
CA ILE A 24 -0.94 0.24 -12.99
C ILE A 24 -1.86 -0.98 -12.90
N SER A 25 -3.18 -0.79 -12.95
CA SER A 25 -4.17 -1.89 -12.96
C SER A 25 -4.00 -2.83 -14.17
N SER A 26 -3.31 -2.40 -15.24
CA SER A 26 -2.99 -3.22 -16.41
C SER A 26 -1.61 -3.89 -16.36
N GLY A 27 -0.88 -3.77 -15.25
CA GLY A 27 0.47 -4.31 -15.08
C GLY A 27 1.58 -3.47 -15.74
N LYS A 28 1.25 -2.23 -16.14
CA LYS A 28 2.25 -1.24 -16.59
C LYS A 28 2.74 -0.43 -15.40
N HIS A 29 3.91 0.21 -15.53
CA HIS A 29 4.48 1.05 -14.46
C HIS A 29 4.58 0.33 -13.10
N ASN A 30 4.98 -0.95 -13.11
CA ASN A 30 5.14 -1.76 -11.90
C ASN A 30 6.12 -1.13 -10.89
N ASP A 31 7.01 -0.26 -11.35
CA ASP A 31 7.91 0.55 -10.53
C ASP A 31 7.19 1.63 -9.70
N LEU A 32 5.97 2.03 -10.08
CA LEU A 32 5.09 2.95 -9.35
C LEU A 32 4.09 2.23 -8.44
N CYS A 33 3.92 0.91 -8.63
CA CYS A 33 3.07 0.07 -7.80
C CYS A 33 3.67 -0.08 -6.38
N PRO A 34 2.90 0.17 -5.30
CA PRO A 34 3.37 -0.08 -3.95
C PRO A 34 3.65 -1.56 -3.73
N ASN A 35 4.62 -1.86 -2.88
CA ASN A 35 4.89 -3.23 -2.44
C ASN A 35 3.88 -3.67 -1.37
N MET A 36 3.41 -2.72 -0.57
CA MET A 36 2.51 -2.96 0.54
C MET A 36 1.54 -1.80 0.76
N ILE A 37 0.32 -2.12 1.18
CA ILE A 37 -0.71 -1.17 1.59
C ILE A 37 -1.13 -1.54 3.02
N THR A 38 -1.06 -0.59 3.95
CA THR A 38 -1.37 -0.83 5.37
C THR A 38 -2.35 0.19 5.92
N GLY A 39 -3.17 -0.18 6.90
CA GLY A 39 -4.12 0.73 7.55
C GLY A 39 -5.29 -0.02 8.17
N ASP A 40 -6.12 0.65 8.96
CA ASP A 40 -7.41 0.08 9.40
C ASP A 40 -8.48 0.06 8.30
N PHE A 41 -8.23 0.80 7.21
CA PHE A 41 -9.00 0.89 5.97
C PHE A 41 -10.34 1.61 6.11
N ASP A 42 -10.39 2.63 6.97
CA ASP A 42 -11.56 3.49 7.12
C ASP A 42 -11.62 4.64 6.10
N SER A 43 -10.48 5.03 5.53
CA SER A 43 -10.39 6.16 4.59
C SER A 43 -10.08 5.75 3.16
N VAL A 44 -9.46 4.59 2.93
CA VAL A 44 -9.20 4.07 1.58
C VAL A 44 -10.46 3.51 0.91
N ARG A 45 -10.59 3.73 -0.40
CA ARG A 45 -11.63 3.10 -1.22
C ARG A 45 -11.39 1.60 -1.38
N LEU A 46 -12.44 0.80 -1.17
CA LEU A 46 -12.42 -0.64 -1.39
C LEU A 46 -12.01 -1.03 -2.82
N GLU A 47 -12.46 -0.26 -3.82
CA GLU A 47 -12.10 -0.48 -5.23
C GLU A 47 -10.58 -0.44 -5.42
N SER A 48 -9.92 0.56 -4.84
CA SER A 48 -8.47 0.73 -4.95
C SER A 48 -7.71 -0.42 -4.27
N LEU A 49 -8.19 -0.91 -3.12
CA LEU A 49 -7.63 -2.12 -2.50
C LEU A 49 -7.78 -3.35 -3.39
N GLU A 50 -8.95 -3.54 -4.01
CA GLU A 50 -9.21 -4.70 -4.88
C GLU A 50 -8.40 -4.66 -6.17
N GLU A 51 -8.15 -3.48 -6.75
CA GLU A 51 -7.22 -3.33 -7.87
C GLU A 51 -5.82 -3.79 -7.49
N PHE A 52 -5.28 -3.31 -6.38
CA PHE A 52 -3.93 -3.69 -5.93
C PHE A 52 -3.83 -5.14 -5.46
N ARG A 53 -4.90 -5.72 -4.90
CA ARG A 53 -4.96 -7.14 -4.54
C ARG A 53 -4.74 -8.03 -5.77
N LYS A 54 -5.34 -7.69 -6.92
CA LYS A 54 -5.18 -8.42 -8.18
C LYS A 54 -3.76 -8.34 -8.73
N LEU A 55 -3.02 -7.27 -8.40
CA LEU A 55 -1.62 -7.06 -8.80
C LEU A 55 -0.61 -7.75 -7.87
N GLY A 56 -1.08 -8.49 -6.86
CA GLY A 56 -0.20 -9.19 -5.91
C GLY A 56 0.43 -8.27 -4.87
N VAL A 57 -0.10 -7.06 -4.68
CA VAL A 57 0.34 -6.15 -3.61
C VAL A 57 -0.05 -6.72 -2.26
N THR A 58 0.85 -6.61 -1.29
CA THR A 58 0.60 -7.06 0.09
C THR A 58 -0.34 -6.08 0.79
N ILE A 59 -1.54 -6.51 1.19
CA ILE A 59 -2.52 -5.67 1.88
C ILE A 59 -2.65 -6.15 3.32
N ILE A 60 -2.30 -5.29 4.29
CA ILE A 60 -2.29 -5.63 5.71
C ILE A 60 -3.21 -4.70 6.48
N ARG A 61 -4.29 -5.27 7.03
CA ARG A 61 -5.20 -4.53 7.89
C ARG A 61 -4.60 -4.38 9.29
N THR A 62 -4.54 -3.15 9.79
CA THR A 62 -3.96 -2.81 11.09
C THR A 62 -4.99 -2.12 11.98
N PRO A 63 -5.96 -2.85 12.58
CA PRO A 63 -7.08 -2.27 13.33
C PRO A 63 -6.70 -1.67 14.69
N ASP A 64 -5.44 -1.85 15.13
CA ASP A 64 -4.96 -1.32 16.40
C ASP A 64 -5.10 0.21 16.46
N GLN A 65 -5.81 0.67 17.49
CA GLN A 65 -6.10 2.09 17.73
C GLN A 65 -5.14 2.71 18.75
N ASN A 66 -4.25 1.92 19.36
CA ASN A 66 -3.23 2.44 20.28
C ASN A 66 -2.06 3.10 19.52
N HIS A 67 -1.97 2.88 18.21
CA HIS A 67 -0.93 3.37 17.35
C HIS A 67 -1.52 3.96 16.06
N THR A 68 -0.92 5.05 15.59
CA THR A 68 -1.28 5.67 14.31
C THR A 68 -0.94 4.76 13.13
N ASP A 69 -1.63 4.89 12.00
CA ASP A 69 -1.32 4.10 10.80
C ASP A 69 0.11 4.29 10.30
N PHE A 70 0.69 5.47 10.50
CA PHE A 70 2.10 5.70 10.21
C PHE A 70 3.02 4.80 11.07
N SER A 71 2.76 4.71 12.37
CA SER A 71 3.58 3.88 13.27
C SER A 71 3.42 2.40 12.92
N LYS A 72 2.17 1.96 12.67
CA LYS A 72 1.86 0.59 12.25
C LYS A 72 2.52 0.25 10.90
N ALA A 73 2.54 1.18 9.94
CA ALA A 73 3.22 1.00 8.66
C ALA A 73 4.74 0.78 8.82
N LEU A 74 5.39 1.50 9.74
CA LEU A 74 6.82 1.28 10.03
C LEU A 74 7.10 -0.07 10.69
N MET A 75 6.21 -0.52 11.59
CA MET A 75 6.30 -1.86 12.18
C MET A 75 6.20 -2.94 11.08
N GLN A 76 5.22 -2.80 10.17
CA GLN A 76 5.05 -3.71 9.05
C GLN A 76 6.23 -3.65 8.06
N LEU A 77 6.82 -2.48 7.83
CA LEU A 77 8.05 -2.36 7.06
C LEU A 77 9.20 -3.14 7.72
N SER A 78 9.37 -3.00 9.04
CA SER A 78 10.39 -3.73 9.80
C SER A 78 10.21 -5.24 9.65
N GLU A 79 8.99 -5.74 9.83
CA GLU A 79 8.65 -7.16 9.63
C GLU A 79 8.92 -7.65 8.20
N ALA A 80 8.58 -6.83 7.19
CA ALA A 80 8.86 -7.14 5.79
C ALA A 80 10.37 -7.23 5.52
N CYS A 81 11.19 -6.31 6.06
CA CYS A 81 12.64 -6.35 5.90
C CYS A 81 13.25 -7.58 6.55
N LEU A 82 12.81 -7.93 7.77
CA LEU A 82 13.30 -9.10 8.51
C LEU A 82 12.90 -10.42 7.83
N SER A 83 11.70 -10.51 7.29
CA SER A 83 11.21 -11.75 6.63
C SER A 83 11.78 -11.95 5.23
N GLN A 84 12.14 -10.88 4.52
CA GLN A 84 12.60 -10.94 3.12
C GLN A 84 14.12 -10.73 2.96
N ASN A 85 14.91 -10.61 4.04
CA ASN A 85 16.33 -10.25 3.99
C ASN A 85 16.61 -9.00 3.14
N ILE A 86 15.70 -8.02 3.17
CA ILE A 86 15.90 -6.74 2.48
C ILE A 86 16.84 -5.91 3.34
N THR A 87 18.15 -6.06 3.12
CA THR A 87 19.23 -5.25 3.71
C THR A 87 19.84 -4.33 2.66
#